data_AF-A0A2V8TDD8-F1
#
_entry.id   AF-A0A2V8TDD8-F1
#
_cell.length_a   1.000
_cell.length_b   1.000
_cell.length_c   1.000
_cell.angle_alpha   90.00
_cell.angle_beta   90.00
_cell.angle_gamma   90.00
#
_symmetry.space_group_name_H-M   'P 1'
#
loop_
_entity.id
_entity.type
_entity.pdbx_description
1 polymer ?
#
loop_
_entity_poly.entity_id
_entity_poly.type
_entity_poly.pdbx_seq_one_letter_code
_entity_poly.pdbx_strand_id
1 'polypeptide(L)'
;PTESDPRFHQQMVYAVTMKVLENFDTALGRKLYFRYKKPLRVFPHAFQGANAFYEPDSKLRALLFGYFRADGRDPGPNLPGQTVFTCLSHDIIAHEMTHAIVDRLRHYFLEPTNRDVAAFHEGFSDIVAIFQHFSFPAILRDHIQETRGDLRSPNNLINLASEFGYATGQGEALRSALDNKEDKPPDQKLYKTVHEAHDRGSILVAAVFDAFFRTYQQRIKDLIRIATGGTGQLPDGDLLPDLVNRIAAEASRTAQSTLNMCIRAFEYLPPIDVTFGDYLRALVTADFELSPSDEVGQRAAMIESFRARGVYPESVTSLAEDSLLWESYEPGELPRFPLYSQKAYILREILKNAYAFSQSPGTERAPFDEQAVKEAFQTRGSSSLSEGGDYDSDLSGGIIAVMRQYAIQNAIKLHLDPNRRIDRSRRMSSAREACPCVVGPPSSQPLTAMCVI
;
A
#
# COMPACT_ATOMS: atom_id res chain seq x y z
N PRO A 1 -12.34 17.37 -23.29
CA PRO A 1 -11.13 17.45 -22.44
C PRO A 1 -9.91 17.41 -23.36
N THR A 2 -8.88 18.23 -23.13
CA THR A 2 -7.70 18.31 -24.02
C THR A 2 -6.42 18.40 -23.20
N GLU A 3 -5.41 17.61 -23.55
CA GLU A 3 -4.08 17.58 -22.91
C GLU A 3 -3.29 18.89 -23.05
N SER A 4 -3.73 19.79 -23.93
CA SER A 4 -3.12 21.11 -24.10
C SER A 4 -3.68 22.17 -23.15
N ASP A 5 -4.74 21.86 -22.38
CA ASP A 5 -5.38 22.81 -21.47
C ASP A 5 -4.97 22.54 -20.01
N PRO A 6 -4.16 23.42 -19.38
CA PRO A 6 -3.75 23.27 -17.99
C PRO A 6 -4.92 23.19 -16.99
N ARG A 7 -6.11 23.69 -17.34
CA ARG A 7 -7.31 23.58 -16.50
C ARG A 7 -7.82 22.14 -16.47
N PHE A 8 -7.70 21.41 -17.57
CA PHE A 8 -8.03 19.98 -17.59
C PHE A 8 -7.09 19.19 -16.69
N HIS A 9 -5.81 19.55 -16.62
CA HIS A 9 -4.84 18.86 -15.75
C HIS A 9 -5.25 18.99 -14.28
N GLN A 10 -5.69 20.18 -13.87
CA GLN A 10 -6.21 20.40 -12.52
C GLN A 10 -7.44 19.54 -12.23
N GLN A 11 -8.36 19.45 -13.19
CA GLN A 11 -9.56 18.61 -13.06
C GLN A 11 -9.21 17.12 -12.99
N MET A 12 -8.27 16.65 -13.82
CA MET A 12 -7.80 15.27 -13.85
C MET A 12 -7.21 14.87 -12.49
N VAL A 13 -6.23 15.63 -12.00
CA VAL A 13 -5.58 15.29 -10.72
C VAL A 13 -6.59 15.36 -9.57
N TYR A 14 -7.44 16.39 -9.53
CA TYR A 14 -8.48 16.47 -8.51
C TYR A 14 -9.42 15.26 -8.55
N ALA A 15 -9.93 14.89 -9.74
CA ALA A 15 -10.87 13.79 -9.89
C ALA A 15 -10.28 12.45 -9.45
N VAL A 16 -9.05 12.13 -9.89
CA VAL A 16 -8.37 10.88 -9.54
C VAL A 16 -8.02 10.85 -8.05
N THR A 17 -7.44 11.93 -7.51
CA THR A 17 -7.16 12.06 -6.07
C THR A 17 -8.41 11.84 -5.21
N MET A 18 -9.54 12.46 -5.59
CA MET A 18 -10.80 12.29 -4.88
C MET A 18 -11.36 10.87 -5.01
N LYS A 19 -11.15 10.21 -6.16
CA LYS A 19 -11.59 8.82 -6.34
C LYS A 19 -10.81 7.85 -5.45
N VAL A 20 -9.48 8.04 -5.34
CA VAL A 20 -8.65 7.28 -4.41
C VAL A 20 -9.16 7.47 -2.99
N LEU A 21 -9.38 8.72 -2.57
CA LEU A 21 -9.88 9.04 -1.23
C LEU A 21 -11.26 8.39 -0.95
N GLU A 22 -12.18 8.42 -1.90
CA GLU A 22 -13.50 7.77 -1.79
C GLU A 22 -13.38 6.25 -1.60
N ASN A 23 -12.48 5.60 -2.33
CA ASN A 23 -12.22 4.16 -2.17
C ASN A 23 -11.70 3.86 -0.75
N PHE A 24 -10.80 4.68 -0.21
CA PHE A 24 -10.32 4.53 1.16
C PHE A 24 -11.42 4.79 2.20
N ASP A 25 -12.20 5.86 2.04
CA ASP A 25 -13.31 6.19 2.95
C ASP A 25 -14.33 5.06 3.01
N THR A 26 -14.65 4.48 1.85
CA THR A 26 -15.60 3.37 1.71
C THR A 26 -15.04 2.09 2.34
N ALA A 27 -13.81 1.71 1.99
CA ALA A 27 -13.20 0.49 2.49
C ALA A 27 -12.97 0.54 4.01
N LEU A 28 -12.49 1.66 4.54
CA LEU A 28 -12.23 1.82 5.98
C LEU A 28 -13.51 2.13 6.79
N GLY A 29 -14.64 2.39 6.13
CA GLY A 29 -15.91 2.74 6.79
C GLY A 29 -15.89 4.08 7.52
N ARG A 30 -14.93 4.96 7.23
CA ARG A 30 -14.78 6.28 7.88
C ARG A 30 -14.14 7.30 6.96
N LYS A 31 -14.56 8.56 7.09
CA LYS A 31 -13.95 9.67 6.35
C LYS A 31 -12.52 9.95 6.83
N LEU A 32 -11.59 10.00 5.90
CA LEU A 32 -10.21 10.41 6.13
C LEU A 32 -10.07 11.94 6.05
N TYR A 33 -9.50 12.51 7.10
CA TYR A 33 -9.16 13.92 7.15
C TYR A 33 -7.65 14.07 7.31
N PHE A 34 -6.99 14.82 6.43
CA PHE A 34 -5.57 15.11 6.57
C PHE A 34 -5.25 15.92 7.85
N ARG A 35 -4.04 15.73 8.39
CA ARG A 35 -3.64 16.12 9.77
C ARG A 35 -3.90 17.61 10.04
N TYR A 36 -4.48 17.92 11.20
CA TYR A 36 -4.93 19.25 11.62
C TYR A 36 -6.02 19.90 10.74
N LYS A 37 -6.80 19.10 9.99
CA LYS A 37 -7.75 19.59 8.97
C LYS A 37 -7.08 20.50 7.91
N LYS A 38 -5.76 20.42 7.75
CA LYS A 38 -5.07 21.12 6.67
C LYS A 38 -5.20 20.28 5.39
N PRO A 39 -5.57 20.89 4.26
CA PRO A 39 -5.72 20.18 3.00
C PRO A 39 -4.38 19.63 2.52
N LEU A 40 -4.41 18.48 1.83
CA LEU A 40 -3.30 18.02 1.00
C LEU A 40 -3.14 18.99 -0.18
N ARG A 41 -1.92 19.46 -0.44
CA ARG A 41 -1.65 20.29 -1.62
C ARG A 41 -1.38 19.41 -2.83
N VAL A 42 -1.77 19.89 -4.00
CA VAL A 42 -1.64 19.15 -5.25
C VAL A 42 -1.14 20.12 -6.31
N PHE A 43 0.02 19.83 -6.89
CA PHE A 43 0.67 20.68 -7.88
C PHE A 43 0.86 19.92 -9.20
N PRO A 44 -0.08 20.03 -10.15
CA PRO A 44 -0.01 19.35 -11.45
C PRO A 44 1.22 19.70 -12.30
N HIS A 45 1.85 20.84 -12.02
CA HIS A 45 3.01 21.38 -12.74
C HIS A 45 4.08 21.85 -11.75
N ALA A 46 4.58 20.95 -10.93
CA ALA A 46 5.45 21.26 -9.80
C ALA A 46 6.90 21.58 -10.21
N PHE A 47 7.47 20.81 -11.14
CA PHE A 47 8.87 20.95 -11.56
C PHE A 47 9.10 20.39 -12.97
N GLN A 48 10.23 20.73 -13.57
CA GLN A 48 10.66 20.14 -14.84
C GLN A 48 11.45 18.85 -14.56
N GLY A 49 10.92 17.69 -14.94
CA GLY A 49 11.51 16.38 -14.70
C GLY A 49 10.54 15.23 -15.02
N ALA A 50 11.09 14.07 -15.36
CA ALA A 50 10.33 12.85 -15.68
C ALA A 50 9.95 12.07 -14.41
N ASN A 51 9.30 12.77 -13.47
CA ASN A 51 8.99 12.23 -12.15
C ASN A 51 7.69 12.79 -11.57
N ALA A 52 7.13 12.10 -10.59
CA ALA A 52 6.16 12.61 -9.64
C ALA A 52 6.47 12.02 -8.26
N PHE A 53 6.07 12.71 -7.19
CA PHE A 53 6.23 12.17 -5.84
C PHE A 53 5.30 12.87 -4.83
N TYR A 54 4.94 12.15 -3.77
CA TYR A 54 4.42 12.71 -2.53
C TYR A 54 5.56 13.22 -1.64
N GLU A 55 5.50 14.50 -1.26
CA GLU A 55 6.40 15.10 -0.28
C GLU A 55 5.78 15.03 1.13
N PRO A 56 6.29 14.19 2.06
CA PRO A 56 5.72 14.03 3.40
C PRO A 56 6.05 15.18 4.37
N ASP A 57 7.02 16.07 4.06
CA ASP A 57 7.42 17.16 4.97
C ASP A 57 6.20 17.97 5.42
N SER A 58 6.05 18.08 6.74
CA SER A 58 4.98 18.82 7.40
C SER A 58 4.77 20.27 6.91
N LYS A 59 5.80 20.89 6.34
CA LYS A 59 5.78 22.23 5.74
C LYS A 59 5.19 22.26 4.34
N LEU A 60 5.39 21.21 3.52
CA LEU A 60 4.89 21.15 2.14
C LEU A 60 3.73 20.16 1.94
N ARG A 61 3.78 18.93 2.46
CA ARG A 61 2.71 17.92 2.35
C ARG A 61 1.92 18.03 1.04
N ALA A 62 2.53 17.59 -0.05
CA ALA A 62 1.99 17.83 -1.37
C ALA A 62 2.25 16.68 -2.34
N LEU A 63 1.33 16.50 -3.28
CA LEU A 63 1.58 15.76 -4.51
C LEU A 63 2.25 16.69 -5.51
N LEU A 64 3.43 16.31 -6.00
CA LEU A 64 4.25 17.11 -6.90
C LEU A 64 4.40 16.37 -8.22
N PHE A 65 3.82 16.90 -9.29
CA PHE A 65 3.87 16.29 -10.62
C PHE A 65 4.82 17.06 -11.53
N GLY A 66 5.82 16.35 -12.06
CA GLY A 66 6.76 16.87 -13.02
C GLY A 66 6.23 16.91 -14.46
N TYR A 67 6.98 17.60 -15.32
CA TYR A 67 6.79 17.56 -16.76
C TYR A 67 8.13 17.58 -17.48
N PHE A 68 8.20 16.93 -18.64
CA PHE A 68 9.45 16.76 -19.38
C PHE A 68 9.18 16.69 -20.89
N ARG A 69 10.25 16.70 -21.68
CA ARG A 69 10.18 16.53 -23.13
C ARG A 69 10.45 15.06 -23.46
N ALA A 70 9.55 14.43 -24.21
CA ALA A 70 9.77 13.10 -24.76
C ALA A 70 11.05 13.08 -25.60
N ASP A 71 11.79 11.97 -25.55
CA ASP A 71 13.05 11.83 -26.27
C ASP A 71 12.85 11.98 -27.80
N GLY A 72 13.84 12.56 -28.47
CA GLY A 72 13.74 12.84 -29.91
C GLY A 72 13.91 11.60 -30.80
N ARG A 73 14.51 10.53 -30.27
CA ARG A 73 14.86 9.30 -30.99
C ARG A 73 14.04 8.11 -30.52
N ASP A 74 13.68 8.06 -29.25
CA ASP A 74 12.86 7.01 -28.64
C ASP A 74 11.76 7.61 -27.72
N PRO A 75 10.74 8.26 -28.29
CA PRO A 75 9.67 8.89 -27.51
C PRO A 75 8.66 7.89 -26.92
N GLY A 76 8.82 6.58 -27.19
CA GLY A 76 7.82 5.57 -26.88
C GLY A 76 6.49 5.84 -27.61
N PRO A 77 5.33 5.86 -26.91
CA PRO A 77 4.03 6.16 -27.51
C PRO A 77 3.80 7.65 -27.80
N ASN A 78 4.72 8.54 -27.39
CA ASN A 78 4.59 9.99 -27.54
C ASN A 78 5.17 10.49 -28.86
N LEU A 79 4.89 11.75 -29.22
CA LEU A 79 5.58 12.42 -30.32
C LEU A 79 6.99 12.87 -29.88
N PRO A 80 8.01 12.79 -30.76
CA PRO A 80 9.35 13.33 -30.48
C PRO A 80 9.29 14.78 -30.00
N GLY A 81 9.86 15.06 -28.82
CA GLY A 81 9.88 16.41 -28.23
C GLY A 81 8.53 16.91 -27.69
N GLN A 82 7.48 16.07 -27.65
CA GLN A 82 6.22 16.38 -26.96
C GLN A 82 6.48 16.68 -25.49
N THR A 83 5.79 17.67 -24.93
CA THR A 83 5.78 17.85 -23.47
C THR A 83 4.88 16.78 -22.87
N VAL A 84 5.45 15.91 -22.04
CA VAL A 84 4.74 14.91 -21.25
C VAL A 84 4.51 15.47 -19.86
N PHE A 85 3.30 15.28 -19.34
CA PHE A 85 2.89 15.71 -18.01
C PHE A 85 2.51 14.51 -17.16
N THR A 86 3.21 14.28 -16.05
CA THR A 86 2.91 13.12 -15.18
C THR A 86 1.55 13.26 -14.50
N CYS A 87 1.04 14.50 -14.35
CA CYS A 87 -0.30 14.81 -13.86
C CYS A 87 -1.46 14.42 -14.80
N LEU A 88 -1.17 13.88 -15.98
CA LEU A 88 -2.18 13.30 -16.88
C LEU A 88 -2.26 11.78 -16.78
N SER A 89 -1.30 11.13 -16.10
CA SER A 89 -1.38 9.70 -15.84
C SER A 89 -2.26 9.42 -14.63
N HIS A 90 -3.35 8.68 -14.86
CA HIS A 90 -4.22 8.20 -13.79
C HIS A 90 -3.43 7.43 -12.72
N ASP A 91 -2.51 6.56 -13.15
CA ASP A 91 -1.77 5.65 -12.28
C ASP A 91 -0.79 6.38 -11.39
N ILE A 92 -0.02 7.31 -11.95
CA ILE A 92 0.89 8.13 -11.16
C ILE A 92 0.09 8.91 -10.11
N ILE A 93 -1.04 9.52 -10.48
CA ILE A 93 -1.84 10.29 -9.50
C ILE A 93 -2.37 9.37 -8.39
N ALA A 94 -2.87 8.19 -8.73
CA ALA A 94 -3.41 7.24 -7.76
C ALA A 94 -2.31 6.65 -6.85
N HIS A 95 -1.14 6.35 -7.42
CA HIS A 95 0.03 5.84 -6.72
C HIS A 95 0.52 6.87 -5.69
N GLU A 96 0.76 8.12 -6.11
CA GLU A 96 1.24 9.18 -5.21
C GLU A 96 0.22 9.56 -4.14
N MET A 97 -1.07 9.58 -4.51
CA MET A 97 -2.13 9.82 -3.54
C MET A 97 -2.19 8.69 -2.50
N THR A 98 -1.89 7.46 -2.87
CA THR A 98 -1.83 6.34 -1.92
C THR A 98 -0.71 6.54 -0.90
N HIS A 99 0.48 6.98 -1.30
CA HIS A 99 1.53 7.35 -0.35
C HIS A 99 1.06 8.44 0.63
N ALA A 100 0.39 9.48 0.14
CA ALA A 100 -0.14 10.55 0.98
C ALA A 100 -1.18 10.04 1.99
N ILE A 101 -2.04 9.10 1.59
CA ILE A 101 -3.03 8.48 2.48
C ILE A 101 -2.34 7.58 3.51
N VAL A 102 -1.38 6.75 3.09
CA VAL A 102 -0.67 5.83 3.99
C VAL A 102 0.11 6.59 5.07
N ASP A 103 0.86 7.62 4.68
CA ASP A 103 1.55 8.53 5.62
C ASP A 103 0.56 9.19 6.59
N ARG A 104 -0.64 9.53 6.09
CA ARG A 104 -1.70 10.05 6.94
C ARG A 104 -2.27 9.01 7.90
N LEU A 105 -2.47 7.78 7.46
CA LEU A 105 -3.08 6.73 8.29
C LEU A 105 -2.19 6.36 9.46
N ARG A 106 -0.87 6.29 9.26
CA ARG A 106 0.05 5.83 10.29
C ARG A 106 1.39 6.55 10.23
N HIS A 107 1.69 7.28 11.29
CA HIS A 107 2.96 8.00 11.44
C HIS A 107 4.13 7.02 11.54
N TYR A 108 5.24 7.33 10.88
CA TYR A 108 6.46 6.50 10.76
C TYR A 108 6.30 5.20 9.98
N PHE A 109 5.16 4.97 9.34
CA PHE A 109 4.97 3.75 8.56
C PHE A 109 5.89 3.69 7.33
N LEU A 110 6.32 4.85 6.83
CA LEU A 110 7.31 5.00 5.75
C LEU A 110 8.77 4.76 6.20
N GLU A 111 9.04 4.63 7.50
CA GLU A 111 10.42 4.43 7.97
C GLU A 111 10.93 3.03 7.55
N PRO A 112 12.04 2.93 6.81
CA PRO A 112 12.51 1.67 6.22
C PRO A 112 13.17 0.77 7.29
N THR A 113 12.37 0.16 8.16
CA THR A 113 12.86 -0.72 9.24
C THR A 113 13.28 -2.10 8.74
N ASN A 114 12.74 -2.53 7.60
CA ASN A 114 13.14 -3.73 6.87
C ASN A 114 12.95 -3.53 5.36
N ARG A 115 13.32 -4.55 4.55
CA ARG A 115 13.26 -4.49 3.07
C ARG A 115 11.83 -4.51 2.51
N ASP A 116 10.90 -5.13 3.22
CA ASP A 116 9.49 -5.19 2.83
C ASP A 116 8.78 -3.87 3.07
N VAL A 117 9.24 -3.00 3.98
CA VAL A 117 8.54 -1.74 4.25
C VAL A 117 8.47 -0.87 2.99
N ALA A 118 9.61 -0.55 2.37
CA ALA A 118 9.62 0.26 1.14
C ALA A 118 8.86 -0.46 0.02
N ALA A 119 9.12 -1.76 -0.18
CA ALA A 119 8.47 -2.56 -1.21
C ALA A 119 6.95 -2.69 -1.04
N PHE A 120 6.46 -2.70 0.21
CA PHE A 120 5.04 -2.71 0.53
C PHE A 120 4.39 -1.41 0.09
N HIS A 121 5.04 -0.26 0.31
CA HIS A 121 4.48 1.03 -0.09
C HIS A 121 4.37 1.13 -1.61
N GLU A 122 5.44 0.79 -2.34
CA GLU A 122 5.42 0.75 -3.81
C GLU A 122 4.32 -0.19 -4.33
N GLY A 123 4.35 -1.46 -3.89
CA GLY A 123 3.40 -2.47 -4.34
C GLY A 123 1.96 -2.18 -3.94
N PHE A 124 1.71 -1.59 -2.76
CA PHE A 124 0.37 -1.21 -2.32
C PHE A 124 -0.16 -0.02 -3.11
N SER A 125 0.67 0.98 -3.39
CA SER A 125 0.32 2.11 -4.26
C SER A 125 -0.03 1.63 -5.68
N ASP A 126 0.71 0.65 -6.21
CA ASP A 126 0.42 0.03 -7.51
C ASP A 126 -0.87 -0.79 -7.49
N ILE A 127 -1.12 -1.57 -6.44
CA ILE A 127 -2.39 -2.29 -6.26
C ILE A 127 -3.58 -1.32 -6.34
N VAL A 128 -3.50 -0.18 -5.62
CA VAL A 128 -4.55 0.83 -5.63
C VAL A 128 -4.70 1.49 -7.00
N ALA A 129 -3.59 1.83 -7.65
CA ALA A 129 -3.60 2.45 -8.97
C ALA A 129 -4.24 1.54 -10.02
N ILE A 130 -3.75 0.29 -10.13
CA ILE A 130 -4.19 -0.64 -11.17
C ILE A 130 -5.66 -1.05 -10.97
N PHE A 131 -6.10 -1.37 -9.73
CA PHE A 131 -7.49 -1.79 -9.52
C PHE A 131 -8.53 -0.71 -9.83
N GLN A 132 -8.16 0.58 -9.76
CA GLN A 132 -9.10 1.64 -10.12
C GLN A 132 -9.53 1.57 -11.58
N HIS A 133 -8.68 1.08 -12.49
CA HIS A 133 -9.09 0.89 -13.89
C HIS A 133 -10.13 -0.22 -14.05
N PHE A 134 -10.03 -1.27 -13.25
CA PHE A 134 -11.01 -2.34 -13.22
C PHE A 134 -12.36 -1.89 -12.61
N SER A 135 -12.40 -0.78 -11.88
CA SER A 135 -13.65 -0.18 -11.39
C SER A 135 -14.51 0.44 -12.50
N PHE A 136 -14.06 0.46 -13.76
CA PHE A 136 -14.80 0.98 -14.91
C PHE A 136 -15.24 -0.14 -15.89
N PRO A 137 -16.47 -0.67 -15.77
CA PRO A 137 -16.96 -1.75 -16.63
C PRO A 137 -16.92 -1.42 -18.12
N ALA A 138 -17.05 -0.14 -18.48
CA ALA A 138 -17.03 0.30 -19.87
C ALA A 138 -15.67 0.02 -20.54
N ILE A 139 -14.57 0.18 -19.81
CA ILE A 139 -13.22 -0.03 -20.35
C ILE A 139 -12.90 -1.53 -20.43
N LEU A 140 -13.48 -2.33 -19.52
CA LEU A 140 -13.30 -3.78 -19.51
C LEU A 140 -14.04 -4.51 -20.64
N ARG A 141 -15.05 -3.90 -21.28
CA ARG A 141 -15.87 -4.57 -22.31
C ARG A 141 -15.04 -4.96 -23.53
N ASP A 142 -14.28 -4.03 -24.07
CA ASP A 142 -13.51 -4.25 -25.29
C ASP A 142 -12.43 -5.31 -25.03
N HIS A 143 -11.76 -5.22 -23.88
CA HIS A 143 -10.84 -6.26 -23.42
C HIS A 143 -11.53 -7.61 -23.24
N ILE A 144 -12.70 -7.69 -22.60
CA ILE A 144 -13.40 -8.97 -22.43
C ILE A 144 -13.84 -9.56 -23.77
N GLN A 145 -14.21 -8.71 -24.74
CA GLN A 145 -14.55 -9.14 -26.10
C GLN A 145 -13.33 -9.77 -26.78
N GLU A 146 -12.20 -9.08 -26.80
CA GLU A 146 -10.95 -9.53 -27.43
C GLU A 146 -10.38 -10.78 -26.77
N THR A 147 -10.44 -10.83 -25.44
CA THR A 147 -9.84 -11.88 -24.62
C THR A 147 -10.80 -13.04 -24.36
N ARG A 148 -12.06 -12.88 -24.78
CA ARG A 148 -13.15 -13.83 -24.57
C ARG A 148 -13.33 -14.18 -23.08
N GLY A 149 -13.19 -13.16 -22.23
CA GLY A 149 -13.28 -13.28 -20.77
C GLY A 149 -12.04 -13.86 -20.09
N ASP A 150 -10.99 -14.27 -20.83
CA ASP A 150 -9.73 -14.72 -20.24
C ASP A 150 -8.79 -13.54 -19.96
N LEU A 151 -8.92 -12.99 -18.76
CA LEU A 151 -8.06 -11.92 -18.26
C LEU A 151 -6.69 -12.43 -17.75
N ARG A 152 -6.45 -13.75 -17.72
CA ARG A 152 -5.18 -14.32 -17.21
C ARG A 152 -4.08 -14.42 -18.24
N SER A 153 -4.41 -14.47 -19.53
CA SER A 153 -3.37 -14.54 -20.55
C SER A 153 -2.40 -13.38 -20.35
N PRO A 154 -1.08 -13.66 -20.25
CA PRO A 154 -0.08 -12.63 -19.98
C PRO A 154 -0.20 -11.44 -20.93
N ASN A 155 -0.47 -11.69 -22.22
CA ASN A 155 -0.63 -10.63 -23.22
C ASN A 155 -1.86 -9.74 -22.96
N ASN A 156 -2.94 -10.29 -22.40
CA ASN A 156 -4.20 -9.58 -22.18
C ASN A 156 -4.11 -8.66 -20.97
N LEU A 157 -3.46 -9.16 -19.92
CA LEU A 157 -3.16 -8.39 -18.73
C LEU A 157 -2.05 -7.36 -18.97
N ILE A 158 -1.07 -7.67 -19.81
CA ILE A 158 -0.03 -6.73 -20.22
C ILE A 158 -0.64 -5.64 -21.09
N ASN A 159 -1.56 -5.94 -22.02
CA ASN A 159 -2.26 -4.90 -22.78
C ASN A 159 -3.07 -4.01 -21.82
N LEU A 160 -3.84 -4.62 -20.93
CA LEU A 160 -4.63 -3.90 -19.92
C LEU A 160 -3.74 -3.07 -18.98
N ALA A 161 -2.68 -3.64 -18.40
CA ALA A 161 -1.76 -2.95 -17.49
C ALA A 161 -0.72 -2.05 -18.19
N SER A 162 -0.48 -2.20 -19.49
CA SER A 162 0.34 -1.26 -20.27
C SER A 162 -0.48 -0.06 -20.72
N GLU A 163 -1.77 -0.24 -21.03
CA GLU A 163 -2.73 0.85 -21.18
C GLU A 163 -3.00 1.57 -19.85
N PHE A 164 -2.88 0.86 -18.73
CA PHE A 164 -3.14 1.33 -17.36
C PHE A 164 -1.90 1.44 -16.46
N GLY A 165 -0.69 1.55 -17.01
CA GLY A 165 0.52 1.42 -16.18
C GLY A 165 1.85 1.70 -16.86
N TYR A 166 1.85 2.17 -18.12
CA TYR A 166 3.07 2.64 -18.81
C TYR A 166 3.86 3.69 -18.00
N ALA A 167 3.19 4.40 -17.09
CA ALA A 167 3.72 5.56 -16.40
C ALA A 167 4.48 5.26 -15.09
N THR A 168 4.30 4.08 -14.46
CA THR A 168 4.99 3.73 -13.20
C THR A 168 6.16 2.75 -13.40
N GLY A 169 6.48 2.35 -14.63
CA GLY A 169 7.60 1.45 -14.94
C GLY A 169 7.37 -0.04 -14.59
N GLN A 170 6.20 -0.39 -14.04
CA GLN A 170 5.91 -1.73 -13.49
C GLN A 170 5.40 -2.76 -14.49
N GLY A 171 5.15 -2.37 -15.74
CA GLY A 171 4.64 -3.27 -16.77
C GLY A 171 5.53 -4.50 -17.01
N GLU A 172 6.85 -4.36 -16.90
CA GLU A 172 7.80 -5.49 -17.02
C GLU A 172 7.85 -6.37 -15.77
N ALA A 173 7.65 -5.80 -14.58
CA ALA A 173 7.69 -6.52 -13.32
C ALA A 173 6.40 -7.33 -13.11
N LEU A 174 5.23 -6.73 -13.41
CA LEU A 174 3.95 -7.43 -13.46
C LEU A 174 3.96 -8.53 -14.52
N ARG A 175 4.54 -8.25 -15.70
CA ARG A 175 4.82 -9.26 -16.73
C ARG A 175 5.65 -10.40 -16.19
N SER A 176 6.79 -10.14 -15.54
CA SER A 176 7.69 -11.21 -15.06
C SER A 176 7.08 -12.03 -13.92
N ALA A 177 6.22 -11.41 -13.10
CA ALA A 177 5.61 -12.04 -11.94
C ALA A 177 4.25 -12.72 -12.22
N LEU A 178 3.64 -12.44 -13.39
CA LEU A 178 2.47 -13.13 -13.94
C LEU A 178 2.77 -13.96 -15.19
N ASP A 179 3.96 -13.84 -15.80
CA ASP A 179 4.46 -14.67 -16.90
C ASP A 179 4.60 -16.11 -16.40
N ASN A 180 3.49 -16.83 -16.40
CA ASN A 180 3.47 -18.28 -16.55
C ASN A 180 3.79 -18.61 -18.02
N LYS A 181 4.89 -18.07 -18.57
CA LYS A 181 5.43 -18.58 -19.82
C LYS A 181 5.76 -20.05 -19.54
N GLU A 182 4.94 -20.94 -20.11
CA GLU A 182 5.08 -22.41 -20.07
C GLU A 182 4.54 -23.15 -18.83
N ASP A 183 3.39 -22.80 -18.25
CA ASP A 183 2.78 -23.53 -17.12
C ASP A 183 3.71 -23.70 -15.89
N LYS A 184 4.80 -22.92 -15.82
CA LYS A 184 5.76 -22.97 -14.72
C LYS A 184 5.19 -22.21 -13.53
N PRO A 185 5.24 -22.78 -12.32
CA PRO A 185 4.86 -22.06 -11.12
C PRO A 185 5.79 -20.86 -10.90
N PRO A 186 5.32 -19.77 -10.26
CA PRO A 186 6.16 -18.63 -9.91
C PRO A 186 7.41 -19.07 -9.13
N ASP A 187 8.55 -18.42 -9.37
CA ASP A 187 9.77 -18.73 -8.62
C ASP A 187 9.68 -18.20 -7.18
N GLN A 188 9.45 -19.13 -6.25
CA GLN A 188 9.37 -18.86 -4.81
C GLN A 188 10.66 -18.26 -4.22
N LYS A 189 11.79 -18.32 -4.94
CA LYS A 189 13.06 -17.74 -4.48
C LYS A 189 13.10 -16.23 -4.66
N LEU A 190 12.30 -15.65 -5.56
CA LEU A 190 12.31 -14.21 -5.84
C LEU A 190 12.08 -13.37 -4.59
N TYR A 191 11.15 -13.79 -3.72
CA TYR A 191 10.90 -13.08 -2.46
C TYR A 191 12.11 -13.07 -1.51
N LYS A 192 13.05 -14.01 -1.65
CA LYS A 192 14.29 -14.04 -0.85
C LYS A 192 15.45 -13.30 -1.52
N THR A 193 15.46 -13.20 -2.85
CA THR A 193 16.60 -12.69 -3.63
C THR A 193 16.43 -11.27 -4.14
N VAL A 194 15.20 -10.81 -4.36
CA VAL A 194 14.91 -9.45 -4.84
C VAL A 194 14.97 -8.46 -3.67
N HIS A 195 15.66 -7.35 -3.86
CA HIS A 195 15.97 -6.40 -2.79
C HIS A 195 15.58 -4.95 -3.09
N GLU A 196 15.58 -4.57 -4.36
CA GLU A 196 15.10 -3.26 -4.80
C GLU A 196 13.60 -3.15 -4.50
N ALA A 197 13.14 -1.98 -4.05
CA ALA A 197 11.81 -1.80 -3.47
C ALA A 197 10.70 -1.98 -4.50
N HIS A 198 10.86 -1.41 -5.69
CA HIS A 198 9.89 -1.54 -6.78
C HIS A 198 9.78 -3.00 -7.27
N ASP A 199 10.92 -3.63 -7.60
CA ASP A 199 11.00 -5.02 -8.05
C ASP A 199 10.43 -5.97 -6.99
N ARG A 200 10.73 -5.74 -5.71
CA ARG A 200 10.20 -6.54 -4.61
C ARG A 200 8.70 -6.30 -4.43
N GLY A 201 8.25 -5.05 -4.56
CA GLY A 201 6.83 -4.65 -4.53
C GLY A 201 6.02 -5.35 -5.61
N SER A 202 6.59 -5.57 -6.80
CA SER A 202 5.94 -6.30 -7.90
C SER A 202 5.55 -7.73 -7.53
N ILE A 203 6.29 -8.38 -6.60
CA ILE A 203 5.95 -9.72 -6.09
C ILE A 203 4.62 -9.67 -5.34
N LEU A 204 4.40 -8.62 -4.54
CA LEU A 204 3.16 -8.39 -3.81
C LEU A 204 2.02 -8.11 -4.78
N VAL A 205 2.23 -7.20 -5.74
CA VAL A 205 1.24 -6.89 -6.79
C VAL A 205 0.80 -8.16 -7.50
N ALA A 206 1.76 -8.97 -7.96
CA ALA A 206 1.46 -10.21 -8.68
C ALA A 206 0.73 -11.25 -7.83
N ALA A 207 1.04 -11.36 -6.53
CA ALA A 207 0.31 -12.24 -5.62
C ALA A 207 -1.16 -11.83 -5.51
N VAL A 208 -1.43 -10.53 -5.34
CA VAL A 208 -2.79 -9.98 -5.23
C VAL A 208 -3.56 -10.13 -6.55
N PHE A 209 -2.91 -9.88 -7.69
CA PHE A 209 -3.55 -10.01 -9.00
C PHE A 209 -3.83 -11.47 -9.39
N ASP A 210 -2.92 -12.41 -9.12
CA ASP A 210 -3.18 -13.85 -9.29
C ASP A 210 -4.41 -14.28 -8.49
N ALA A 211 -4.54 -13.81 -7.23
CA ALA A 211 -5.71 -14.07 -6.40
C ALA A 211 -6.99 -13.46 -7.00
N PHE A 212 -6.94 -12.20 -7.44
CA PHE A 212 -8.04 -11.55 -8.16
C PHE A 212 -8.49 -12.38 -9.37
N PHE A 213 -7.58 -12.86 -10.21
CA PHE A 213 -7.96 -13.70 -11.36
C PHE A 213 -8.56 -15.03 -10.95
N ARG A 214 -8.05 -15.69 -9.90
CA ARG A 214 -8.64 -16.92 -9.36
C ARG A 214 -10.10 -16.68 -8.98
N THR A 215 -10.37 -15.63 -8.21
CA THR A 215 -11.71 -15.28 -7.78
C THR A 215 -12.59 -14.89 -8.97
N TYR A 216 -12.11 -14.01 -9.86
CA TYR A 216 -12.84 -13.58 -11.05
C TYR A 216 -13.27 -14.78 -11.92
N GLN A 217 -12.34 -15.68 -12.24
CA GLN A 217 -12.65 -16.86 -13.05
C GLN A 217 -13.68 -17.78 -12.39
N GLN A 218 -13.59 -17.95 -11.07
CA GLN A 218 -14.58 -18.71 -10.32
C GLN A 218 -15.97 -18.06 -10.39
N ARG A 219 -16.02 -16.73 -10.31
CA ARG A 219 -17.28 -15.97 -10.34
C ARG A 219 -17.96 -15.89 -11.70
N ILE A 220 -17.22 -15.99 -12.80
CA ILE A 220 -17.81 -16.01 -14.16
C ILE A 220 -18.12 -17.43 -14.64
N LYS A 221 -17.72 -18.47 -13.90
CA LYS A 221 -17.82 -19.87 -14.33
C LYS A 221 -19.25 -20.28 -14.68
N ASP A 222 -20.23 -19.76 -13.96
CA ASP A 222 -21.65 -20.00 -14.24
C ASP A 222 -22.10 -19.30 -15.53
N LEU A 223 -21.67 -18.05 -15.77
CA LEU A 223 -21.93 -17.28 -16.99
C LEU A 223 -21.41 -18.02 -18.22
N ILE A 224 -20.16 -18.50 -18.15
CA ILE A 224 -19.56 -19.31 -19.21
C ILE A 224 -20.37 -20.58 -19.40
N ARG A 225 -20.68 -21.33 -18.33
CA ARG A 225 -21.46 -22.56 -18.43
C ARG A 225 -22.84 -22.35 -19.07
N ILE A 226 -23.52 -21.25 -18.75
CA ILE A 226 -24.81 -20.88 -19.34
C ILE A 226 -24.63 -20.57 -20.83
N ALA A 227 -23.64 -19.76 -21.18
CA ALA A 227 -23.39 -19.34 -22.56
C ALA A 227 -22.96 -20.49 -23.49
N THR A 228 -22.32 -21.53 -22.93
CA THR A 228 -21.76 -22.63 -23.70
C THR A 228 -22.58 -23.94 -23.58
N GLY A 229 -23.75 -23.90 -22.95
CA GLY A 229 -24.57 -25.10 -22.72
C GLY A 229 -23.85 -26.20 -21.91
N GLY A 230 -22.93 -25.82 -21.01
CA GLY A 230 -22.23 -26.77 -20.15
C GLY A 230 -20.78 -27.10 -20.54
N THR A 231 -20.36 -26.83 -21.77
CA THR A 231 -19.03 -27.26 -22.26
C THR A 231 -17.84 -26.52 -21.65
N GLY A 232 -18.06 -25.30 -21.13
CA GLY A 232 -17.01 -24.40 -20.67
C GLY A 232 -16.21 -23.72 -21.78
N GLN A 233 -16.50 -23.99 -23.05
CA GLN A 233 -15.79 -23.43 -24.21
C GLN A 233 -16.67 -22.45 -24.96
N LEU A 234 -16.25 -21.17 -24.96
CA LEU A 234 -16.96 -20.11 -25.68
C LEU A 234 -16.91 -20.33 -27.20
N PRO A 235 -17.97 -19.99 -27.96
CA PRO A 235 -18.04 -20.18 -29.41
C PRO A 235 -17.15 -19.18 -30.17
N ASP A 236 -16.54 -19.60 -31.27
CA ASP A 236 -15.68 -18.72 -32.09
C ASP A 236 -16.41 -17.45 -32.58
N GLY A 237 -15.63 -16.40 -32.85
CA GLY A 237 -16.15 -15.09 -33.24
C GLY A 237 -16.57 -14.22 -32.04
N ASP A 238 -17.39 -13.22 -32.32
CA ASP A 238 -17.81 -12.26 -31.31
C ASP A 238 -18.73 -12.89 -30.26
N LEU A 239 -18.43 -12.62 -28.98
CA LEU A 239 -19.32 -12.96 -27.88
C LEU A 239 -20.58 -12.07 -27.92
N LEU A 240 -21.70 -12.61 -27.44
CA LEU A 240 -22.92 -11.84 -27.29
C LEU A 240 -22.67 -10.63 -26.36
N PRO A 241 -23.09 -9.41 -26.74
CA PRO A 241 -22.86 -8.21 -25.92
C PRO A 241 -23.36 -8.33 -24.48
N ASP A 242 -24.47 -9.04 -24.26
CA ASP A 242 -25.02 -9.28 -22.92
C ASP A 242 -24.11 -10.15 -22.06
N LEU A 243 -23.44 -11.15 -22.66
CA LEU A 243 -22.47 -11.98 -21.96
C LEU A 243 -21.25 -11.14 -21.57
N VAL A 244 -20.71 -10.36 -22.51
CA VAL A 244 -19.57 -9.45 -22.26
C VAL A 244 -19.90 -8.45 -21.16
N ASN A 245 -21.09 -7.84 -21.20
CA ASN A 245 -21.55 -6.92 -20.17
C ASN A 245 -21.63 -7.57 -18.78
N ARG A 246 -22.11 -8.81 -18.69
CA ARG A 246 -22.20 -9.53 -17.41
C ARG A 246 -20.83 -9.93 -16.88
N ILE A 247 -19.92 -10.38 -17.76
CA ILE A 247 -18.53 -10.70 -17.40
C ILE A 247 -17.80 -9.42 -16.94
N ALA A 248 -17.98 -8.29 -17.64
CA ALA A 248 -17.37 -7.01 -17.29
C ALA A 248 -17.86 -6.48 -15.93
N ALA A 249 -19.16 -6.62 -15.67
CA ALA A 249 -19.72 -6.28 -14.37
C ALA A 249 -19.13 -7.17 -13.24
N GLU A 250 -18.90 -8.46 -13.50
CA GLU A 250 -18.31 -9.36 -12.51
C GLU A 250 -16.82 -9.09 -12.28
N ALA A 251 -16.05 -8.81 -13.35
CA ALA A 251 -14.67 -8.37 -13.26
C ALA A 251 -14.56 -7.11 -12.38
N SER A 252 -15.40 -6.11 -12.64
CA SER A 252 -15.41 -4.84 -11.90
C SER A 252 -15.82 -5.02 -10.43
N ARG A 253 -16.85 -5.84 -10.16
CA ARG A 253 -17.24 -6.19 -8.79
C ARG A 253 -16.12 -6.91 -8.03
N THR A 254 -15.46 -7.86 -8.68
CA THR A 254 -14.37 -8.62 -8.09
C THR A 254 -13.20 -7.70 -7.78
N ALA A 255 -12.82 -6.81 -8.72
CA ALA A 255 -11.72 -5.87 -8.53
C ALA A 255 -12.00 -4.90 -7.38
N GLN A 256 -13.21 -4.33 -7.31
CA GLN A 256 -13.59 -3.46 -6.19
C GLN A 256 -13.59 -4.22 -4.86
N SER A 257 -14.06 -5.47 -4.83
CA SER A 257 -14.05 -6.30 -3.64
C SER A 257 -12.62 -6.63 -3.17
N THR A 258 -11.72 -6.95 -4.10
CA THR A 258 -10.29 -7.17 -3.83
C THR A 258 -9.62 -5.89 -3.34
N LEU A 259 -9.83 -4.76 -4.00
CA LEU A 259 -9.31 -3.46 -3.58
C LEU A 259 -9.78 -3.09 -2.16
N ASN A 260 -11.07 -3.28 -1.87
CA ASN A 260 -11.61 -3.03 -0.54
C ASN A 260 -10.98 -3.94 0.52
N MET A 261 -10.68 -5.21 0.19
CA MET A 261 -9.97 -6.13 1.08
C MET A 261 -8.53 -5.65 1.33
N CYS A 262 -7.81 -5.25 0.29
CA CYS A 262 -6.46 -4.69 0.38
C CYS A 262 -6.41 -3.43 1.26
N ILE A 263 -7.33 -2.49 1.06
CA ILE A 263 -7.37 -1.27 1.87
C ILE A 263 -7.74 -1.57 3.33
N ARG A 264 -8.75 -2.41 3.58
CA ARG A 264 -9.17 -2.78 4.94
C ARG A 264 -8.08 -3.48 5.73
N ALA A 265 -7.27 -4.31 5.07
CA ALA A 265 -6.14 -4.99 5.69
C ALA A 265 -5.18 -4.02 6.38
N PHE A 266 -5.12 -2.74 5.95
CA PHE A 266 -4.28 -1.74 6.58
C PHE A 266 -4.56 -1.55 8.09
N GLU A 267 -5.82 -1.70 8.53
CA GLU A 267 -6.20 -1.60 9.95
C GLU A 267 -5.67 -2.78 10.79
N TYR A 268 -5.32 -3.90 10.14
CA TYR A 268 -4.79 -5.12 10.76
C TYR A 268 -3.27 -5.28 10.58
N LEU A 269 -2.60 -4.32 9.96
CA LEU A 269 -1.14 -4.33 9.81
C LEU A 269 -0.44 -3.99 11.13
N PRO A 270 0.76 -4.53 11.40
CA PRO A 270 1.57 -4.12 12.53
C PRO A 270 1.93 -2.63 12.44
N PRO A 271 2.04 -1.91 13.57
CA PRO A 271 2.24 -0.45 13.59
C PRO A 271 3.54 0.01 12.94
N ILE A 272 4.55 -0.85 12.87
CA ILE A 272 5.83 -0.67 12.20
C ILE A 272 6.32 -2.02 11.69
N ASP A 273 7.36 -2.03 10.86
CA ASP A 273 8.08 -3.25 10.48
C ASP A 273 7.24 -4.31 9.74
N VAL A 274 6.31 -3.84 8.89
CA VAL A 274 5.46 -4.71 8.07
C VAL A 274 6.29 -5.62 7.16
N THR A 275 5.88 -6.88 7.06
CA THR A 275 6.33 -7.84 6.05
C THR A 275 5.17 -8.23 5.11
N PHE A 276 5.46 -8.82 3.95
CA PHE A 276 4.36 -9.31 3.08
C PHE A 276 3.57 -10.46 3.74
N GLY A 277 4.20 -11.22 4.64
CA GLY A 277 3.52 -12.23 5.46
C GLY A 277 2.52 -11.60 6.43
N ASP A 278 2.88 -10.49 7.09
CA ASP A 278 1.96 -9.75 7.96
C ASP A 278 0.78 -9.20 7.16
N TYR A 279 1.03 -8.71 5.94
CA TYR A 279 -0.04 -8.25 5.06
C TYR A 279 -0.97 -9.38 4.63
N LEU A 280 -0.47 -10.60 4.38
CA LEU A 280 -1.33 -11.76 4.12
C LEU A 280 -2.26 -12.06 5.32
N ARG A 281 -1.71 -12.06 6.56
CA ARG A 281 -2.53 -12.24 7.77
C ARG A 281 -3.59 -11.15 7.89
N ALA A 282 -3.20 -9.90 7.64
CA ALA A 282 -4.09 -8.76 7.68
C ALA A 282 -5.20 -8.83 6.62
N LEU A 283 -4.88 -9.26 5.39
CA LEU A 283 -5.83 -9.52 4.31
C LEU A 283 -6.86 -10.57 4.72
N VAL A 284 -6.41 -11.73 5.18
CA VAL A 284 -7.28 -12.85 5.59
C VAL A 284 -8.16 -12.44 6.77
N THR A 285 -7.59 -11.79 7.78
CA THR A 285 -8.33 -11.34 8.97
C THR A 285 -9.38 -10.29 8.59
N ALA A 286 -9.01 -9.24 7.85
CA ALA A 286 -9.91 -8.16 7.50
C ALA A 286 -11.12 -8.61 6.67
N ASP A 287 -10.94 -9.65 5.85
CA ASP A 287 -12.04 -10.22 5.08
C ASP A 287 -12.87 -11.22 5.88
N PHE A 288 -12.25 -12.04 6.74
CA PHE A 288 -12.94 -12.96 7.63
C PHE A 288 -13.93 -12.24 8.54
N GLU A 289 -13.50 -11.11 9.14
CA GLU A 289 -14.33 -10.30 10.02
C GLU A 289 -15.58 -9.71 9.32
N LEU A 290 -15.53 -9.51 7.99
CA LEU A 290 -16.67 -9.03 7.23
C LEU A 290 -17.53 -10.17 6.65
N SER A 291 -16.90 -11.24 6.17
CA SER A 291 -17.55 -12.31 5.42
C SER A 291 -16.98 -13.68 5.80
N PRO A 292 -17.35 -14.24 6.98
CA PRO A 292 -16.74 -15.46 7.50
C PRO A 292 -16.84 -16.70 6.58
N SER A 293 -17.85 -16.78 5.71
CA SER A 293 -18.10 -17.96 4.86
C SER A 293 -17.20 -18.11 3.63
N ASP A 294 -16.53 -17.04 3.17
CA ASP A 294 -15.75 -16.99 1.91
C ASP A 294 -16.42 -17.66 0.70
N GLU A 295 -17.70 -17.38 0.44
CA GLU A 295 -18.49 -18.11 -0.58
C GLU A 295 -17.85 -18.15 -1.98
N VAL A 296 -17.05 -17.14 -2.30
CA VAL A 296 -16.39 -16.97 -3.60
C VAL A 296 -14.92 -17.40 -3.60
N GLY A 297 -14.38 -17.84 -2.46
CA GLY A 297 -12.99 -18.30 -2.32
C GLY A 297 -11.94 -17.20 -2.45
N GLN A 298 -12.26 -15.96 -2.05
CA GLN A 298 -11.36 -14.81 -2.15
C GLN A 298 -10.18 -14.93 -1.17
N ARG A 299 -10.40 -15.36 0.07
CA ARG A 299 -9.30 -15.59 1.02
C ARG A 299 -8.46 -16.78 0.61
N ALA A 300 -9.10 -17.88 0.22
CA ALA A 300 -8.39 -19.05 -0.30
C ALA A 300 -7.50 -18.69 -1.50
N ALA A 301 -7.98 -17.85 -2.42
CA ALA A 301 -7.21 -17.36 -3.56
C ALA A 301 -5.99 -16.52 -3.14
N MET A 302 -6.15 -15.63 -2.15
CA MET A 302 -5.03 -14.84 -1.59
C MET A 302 -3.95 -15.74 -0.99
N ILE A 303 -4.36 -16.67 -0.12
CA ILE A 303 -3.44 -17.59 0.55
C ILE A 303 -2.62 -18.38 -0.47
N GLU A 304 -3.28 -18.95 -1.48
CA GLU A 304 -2.62 -19.74 -2.51
C GLU A 304 -1.66 -18.89 -3.36
N SER A 305 -2.05 -17.67 -3.71
CA SER A 305 -1.26 -16.80 -4.60
C SER A 305 -0.01 -16.24 -3.93
N PHE A 306 -0.08 -15.98 -2.60
CA PHE A 306 1.08 -15.63 -1.78
C PHE A 306 2.00 -16.85 -1.59
N ARG A 307 1.42 -18.03 -1.27
CA ARG A 307 2.16 -19.29 -1.14
C ARG A 307 2.94 -19.63 -2.40
N ALA A 308 2.32 -19.48 -3.57
CA ALA A 308 2.95 -19.74 -4.87
C ALA A 308 4.22 -18.91 -5.11
N ARG A 309 4.36 -17.77 -4.44
CA ARG A 309 5.51 -16.85 -4.53
C ARG A 309 6.47 -16.95 -3.33
N GLY A 310 6.29 -17.96 -2.47
CA GLY A 310 7.14 -18.16 -1.30
C GLY A 310 6.92 -17.11 -0.21
N VAL A 311 5.78 -16.41 -0.23
CA VAL A 311 5.40 -15.42 0.78
C VAL A 311 4.48 -16.09 1.79
N TYR A 312 4.92 -16.16 3.04
CA TYR A 312 4.15 -16.70 4.16
C TYR A 312 4.60 -16.02 5.46
N PRO A 313 3.72 -15.90 6.47
CA PRO A 313 4.10 -15.33 7.76
C PRO A 313 5.03 -16.29 8.52
N GLU A 314 6.03 -15.76 9.23
CA GLU A 314 6.99 -16.58 9.97
C GLU A 314 6.39 -17.16 11.27
N SER A 315 5.36 -16.51 11.82
CA SER A 315 4.78 -16.83 13.13
C SER A 315 3.67 -17.89 13.08
N VAL A 316 3.34 -18.44 11.90
CA VAL A 316 2.25 -19.40 11.75
C VAL A 316 2.76 -20.82 11.52
N THR A 317 2.02 -21.79 12.05
CA THR A 317 2.34 -23.22 11.90
C THR A 317 1.83 -23.82 10.59
N SER A 318 0.84 -23.18 9.96
CA SER A 318 0.28 -23.58 8.67
C SER A 318 -0.33 -22.38 7.92
N LEU A 319 -0.64 -22.59 6.64
CA LEU A 319 -1.41 -21.65 5.81
C LEU A 319 -2.92 -21.98 5.80
N ALA A 320 -3.40 -22.75 6.77
CA ALA A 320 -4.84 -22.84 7.00
C ALA A 320 -5.37 -21.46 7.42
N GLU A 321 -6.60 -21.15 7.02
CA GLU A 321 -7.21 -19.86 7.28
C GLU A 321 -7.19 -19.47 8.76
N ASP A 322 -7.62 -20.38 9.65
CA ASP A 322 -7.62 -20.16 11.10
C ASP A 322 -6.22 -19.86 11.67
N SER A 323 -5.16 -20.39 11.05
CA SER A 323 -3.77 -20.10 11.48
C SER A 323 -3.32 -18.69 11.07
N LEU A 324 -3.94 -18.11 10.05
CA LEU A 324 -3.60 -16.79 9.52
C LEU A 324 -4.38 -15.66 10.20
N LEU A 325 -5.51 -15.95 10.84
CA LEU A 325 -6.29 -14.97 11.59
C LEU A 325 -5.46 -14.36 12.73
N TRP A 326 -5.57 -13.05 12.90
CA TRP A 326 -5.09 -12.40 14.12
C TRP A 326 -5.95 -12.86 15.30
N GLU A 327 -5.28 -13.21 16.40
CA GLU A 327 -5.97 -13.60 17.63
C GLU A 327 -6.80 -12.42 18.16
N SER A 328 -8.06 -12.69 18.48
CA SER A 328 -8.88 -11.75 19.23
C SER A 328 -8.38 -11.72 20.66
N TYR A 329 -8.11 -10.52 21.17
CA TYR A 329 -7.50 -10.36 22.47
C TYR A 329 -8.47 -9.70 23.45
N GLU A 330 -8.78 -10.38 24.56
CA GLU A 330 -9.65 -9.84 25.59
C GLU A 330 -8.90 -8.79 26.44
N PRO A 331 -9.51 -7.63 26.78
CA PRO A 331 -8.92 -6.60 27.63
C PRO A 331 -8.65 -7.06 29.07
N GLY A 332 -7.65 -7.91 29.27
CA GLY A 332 -7.30 -8.51 30.56
C GLY A 332 -6.13 -9.50 30.49
N GLU A 333 -5.86 -10.07 29.32
CA GLU A 333 -4.80 -11.05 29.13
C GLU A 333 -3.41 -10.38 28.91
N LEU A 334 -3.38 -9.10 28.52
CA LEU A 334 -2.14 -8.41 28.18
C LEU A 334 -1.37 -8.16 29.47
N PRO A 335 -0.06 -8.42 29.49
CA PRO A 335 0.73 -8.12 30.67
C PRO A 335 0.56 -6.64 31.03
N ARG A 336 0.37 -6.37 32.33
CA ARG A 336 0.27 -4.98 32.77
C ARG A 336 1.63 -4.32 32.61
N PHE A 337 1.69 -3.24 31.85
CA PHE A 337 2.90 -2.42 31.78
C PHE A 337 3.23 -1.94 33.21
N PRO A 338 4.47 -2.11 33.71
CA PRO A 338 4.81 -1.76 35.08
C PRO A 338 4.73 -0.25 35.29
N LEU A 339 3.63 0.21 35.89
CA LEU A 339 3.34 1.63 36.15
C LEU A 339 4.14 2.22 37.32
N TYR A 340 4.97 1.42 37.98
CA TYR A 340 5.63 1.80 39.23
C TYR A 340 6.82 2.76 39.07
N SER A 341 7.19 3.14 37.84
CA SER A 341 8.17 4.21 37.61
C SER A 341 7.47 5.45 37.04
N GLN A 342 7.86 6.64 37.52
CA GLN A 342 7.37 7.94 37.02
C GLN A 342 7.49 8.05 35.48
N LYS A 343 8.51 7.40 34.88
CA LYS A 343 8.72 7.28 33.44
C LYS A 343 7.69 6.41 32.72
N ALA A 344 7.18 5.35 33.37
CA ALA A 344 6.12 4.49 32.83
C ALA A 344 4.73 5.16 32.87
N TYR A 345 4.50 6.07 33.82
CA TYR A 345 3.30 6.91 33.84
C TYR A 345 3.26 7.85 32.62
N ILE A 346 4.37 8.50 32.30
CA ILE A 346 4.51 9.35 31.09
C ILE A 346 4.18 8.54 29.83
N LEU A 347 4.73 7.33 29.71
CA LEU A 347 4.43 6.45 28.57
C LEU A 347 2.96 6.03 28.51
N ARG A 348 2.33 5.70 29.66
CA ARG A 348 0.90 5.39 29.71
C ARG A 348 0.06 6.56 29.22
N GLU A 349 0.38 7.78 29.64
CA GLU A 349 -0.36 8.96 29.19
C GLU A 349 -0.07 9.28 27.71
N ILE A 350 1.15 9.08 27.21
CA ILE A 350 1.46 9.18 25.77
C ILE A 350 0.66 8.14 24.96
N LEU A 351 0.64 6.87 25.39
CA LEU A 351 -0.05 5.79 24.70
C LEU A 351 -1.58 5.94 24.76
N LYS A 352 -2.14 6.35 25.91
CA LYS A 352 -3.56 6.70 26.03
C LYS A 352 -3.93 7.87 25.11
N ASN A 353 -3.09 8.90 25.04
CA ASN A 353 -3.33 10.04 24.16
C ASN A 353 -3.19 9.65 22.68
N ALA A 354 -2.24 8.78 22.33
CA ALA A 354 -2.10 8.23 20.98
C ALA A 354 -3.30 7.34 20.60
N TYR A 355 -3.81 6.54 21.53
CA TYR A 355 -5.00 5.71 21.36
C TYR A 355 -6.28 6.54 21.27
N ALA A 356 -6.42 7.58 22.10
CA ALA A 356 -7.53 8.54 22.00
C ALA A 356 -7.47 9.34 20.68
N PHE A 357 -6.25 9.64 20.20
CA PHE A 357 -6.02 10.28 18.90
C PHE A 357 -6.39 9.36 17.71
N SER A 358 -6.24 8.04 17.86
CA SER A 358 -6.66 7.07 16.84
C SER A 358 -8.17 6.78 16.86
N GLN A 359 -8.87 7.08 17.95
CA GLN A 359 -10.24 6.59 18.20
C GLN A 359 -11.40 7.59 18.01
N SER A 360 -11.22 8.90 17.73
CA SER A 360 -12.41 9.76 17.57
C SER A 360 -12.29 11.04 16.72
N PRO A 361 -13.18 11.22 15.72
CA PRO A 361 -13.77 12.50 15.38
C PRO A 361 -14.96 12.79 16.30
N GLY A 362 -14.81 13.72 17.25
CA GLY A 362 -15.96 14.46 17.81
C GLY A 362 -16.41 14.21 19.25
N THR A 363 -15.75 13.39 20.07
CA THR A 363 -16.05 13.30 21.52
C THR A 363 -15.27 14.35 22.32
N GLU A 364 -15.91 14.91 23.36
CA GLU A 364 -15.29 15.87 24.28
C GLU A 364 -14.01 15.26 24.87
N ARG A 365 -12.89 15.91 24.57
CA ARG A 365 -11.56 15.53 24.97
C ARG A 365 -11.47 15.63 26.49
N ALA A 366 -10.99 14.59 27.18
CA ALA A 366 -10.43 14.80 28.50
C ALA A 366 -9.26 15.80 28.36
N PRO A 367 -9.23 16.90 29.12
CA PRO A 367 -8.16 17.89 29.00
C PRO A 367 -6.83 17.22 29.34
N PHE A 368 -5.84 17.44 28.47
CA PHE A 368 -4.46 17.08 28.75
C PHE A 368 -4.03 17.81 30.04
N ASP A 369 -3.81 17.04 31.11
CA ASP A 369 -3.39 17.59 32.40
C ASP A 369 -1.89 17.89 32.39
N GLU A 370 -1.56 19.00 31.72
CA GLU A 370 -0.20 19.52 31.62
C GLU A 370 0.41 19.81 33.01
N GLN A 371 -0.44 20.11 34.00
CA GLN A 371 -0.05 20.43 35.36
C GLN A 371 0.41 19.18 36.11
N ALA A 372 -0.34 18.07 36.04
CA ALA A 372 0.05 16.79 36.64
C ALA A 372 1.35 16.23 36.04
N VAL A 373 1.55 16.44 34.72
CA VAL A 373 2.80 16.09 34.05
C VAL A 373 3.95 16.94 34.62
N LYS A 374 3.79 18.27 34.68
CA LYS A 374 4.81 19.20 35.22
C LYS A 374 5.12 18.97 36.72
N GLU A 375 4.14 18.65 37.54
CA GLU A 375 4.33 18.38 38.98
C GLU A 375 5.06 17.05 39.24
N ALA A 376 4.81 16.03 38.40
CA ALA A 376 5.59 14.80 38.43
C ALA A 376 7.07 15.04 38.07
N PHE A 377 7.38 16.08 37.28
CA PHE A 377 8.76 16.48 36.95
C PHE A 377 9.48 17.21 38.09
N GLN A 378 8.77 17.91 38.97
CA GLN A 378 9.38 18.80 39.97
C GLN A 378 9.75 18.12 41.29
N THR A 379 9.27 16.89 41.56
CA THR A 379 9.27 16.32 42.91
C THR A 379 10.56 15.62 43.40
N ARG A 380 11.67 15.58 42.65
CA ARG A 380 13.02 15.23 43.20
C ARG A 380 14.16 15.56 42.22
N GLY A 381 14.96 16.58 42.55
CA GLY A 381 16.02 17.20 41.72
C GLY A 381 17.19 16.28 41.32
N SER A 382 18.13 16.69 40.46
CA SER A 382 18.60 18.02 40.03
C SER A 382 18.96 17.98 38.52
N SER A 383 19.00 19.06 37.74
CA SER A 383 19.72 20.31 37.98
C SER A 383 19.23 21.41 37.03
N SER A 384 19.31 22.66 37.51
CA SER A 384 19.30 23.95 36.79
C SER A 384 18.67 23.98 35.40
N LEU A 385 17.49 24.62 35.34
CA LEU A 385 16.91 25.17 34.12
C LEU A 385 17.88 26.19 33.50
N SER A 386 18.56 25.80 32.42
CA SER A 386 19.06 26.74 31.42
C SER A 386 18.07 26.75 30.25
N GLU A 387 17.55 27.94 29.95
CA GLU A 387 16.80 28.16 28.71
C GLU A 387 17.75 27.89 27.52
N GLY A 388 17.49 26.83 26.76
CA GLY A 388 18.12 26.60 25.46
C GLY A 388 18.87 25.28 25.22
N GLY A 389 18.75 24.26 26.09
CA GLY A 389 19.46 22.97 25.92
C GLY A 389 18.54 21.76 25.70
N ASP A 390 18.97 20.88 24.81
CA ASP A 390 18.47 19.54 24.41
C ASP A 390 17.73 18.73 25.52
N TYR A 391 16.41 18.91 25.64
CA TYR A 391 15.56 18.23 26.65
C TYR A 391 15.18 16.77 26.28
N ASP A 392 15.51 16.29 25.08
CA ASP A 392 14.82 15.13 24.46
C ASP A 392 15.59 13.79 24.56
N SER A 393 16.90 13.82 24.80
CA SER A 393 17.77 12.63 24.68
C SER A 393 17.78 11.72 25.93
N ASP A 394 17.76 12.28 27.14
CA ASP A 394 17.81 11.50 28.39
C ASP A 394 16.44 10.91 28.81
N LEU A 395 15.35 11.59 28.44
CA LEU A 395 13.98 11.14 28.71
C LEU A 395 13.62 9.95 27.81
N SER A 396 13.99 10.03 26.53
CA SER A 396 13.79 8.96 25.55
C SER A 396 14.60 7.71 25.90
N GLY A 397 15.87 7.85 26.31
CA GLY A 397 16.72 6.72 26.70
C GLY A 397 16.16 5.87 27.86
N GLY A 398 15.65 6.54 28.91
CA GLY A 398 15.06 5.85 30.06
C GLY A 398 13.72 5.15 29.74
N ILE A 399 12.86 5.79 28.95
CA ILE A 399 11.58 5.19 28.51
C ILE A 399 11.85 3.99 27.59
N ILE A 400 12.79 4.12 26.65
CA ILE A 400 13.21 3.03 25.76
C ILE A 400 13.73 1.84 26.57
N ALA A 401 14.52 2.06 27.62
CA ALA A 401 15.01 0.99 28.48
C ALA A 401 13.87 0.22 29.17
N VAL A 402 12.87 0.92 29.72
CA VAL A 402 11.70 0.31 30.36
C VAL A 402 10.83 -0.44 29.35
N MET A 403 10.54 0.16 28.19
CA MET A 403 9.78 -0.49 27.12
C MET A 403 10.49 -1.75 26.61
N ARG A 404 11.80 -1.66 26.41
CA ARG A 404 12.62 -2.81 26.00
C ARG A 404 12.57 -3.92 27.05
N GLN A 405 12.74 -3.59 28.32
CA GLN A 405 12.72 -4.57 29.40
C GLN A 405 11.34 -5.23 29.52
N TYR A 406 10.26 -4.44 29.45
CA TYR A 406 8.90 -4.95 29.41
C TYR A 406 8.67 -5.89 28.21
N ALA A 407 9.08 -5.47 27.00
CA ALA A 407 8.93 -6.28 25.79
C ALA A 407 9.71 -7.60 25.90
N ILE A 408 10.95 -7.58 26.41
CA ILE A 408 11.75 -8.80 26.62
C ILE A 408 11.08 -9.73 27.65
N GLN A 409 10.65 -9.19 28.80
CA GLN A 409 10.05 -9.97 29.88
C GLN A 409 8.71 -10.59 29.49
N ASN A 410 8.00 -9.97 28.56
CA ASN A 410 6.68 -10.39 28.12
C ASN A 410 6.65 -10.89 26.67
N ALA A 411 7.82 -11.13 26.06
CA ALA A 411 7.94 -11.40 24.62
C ALA A 411 7.01 -12.52 24.16
N ILE A 412 7.01 -13.65 24.87
CA ILE A 412 6.15 -14.81 24.58
C ILE A 412 4.66 -14.44 24.65
N LYS A 413 4.24 -13.71 25.69
CA LYS A 413 2.84 -13.27 25.86
C LYS A 413 2.40 -12.20 24.87
N LEU A 414 3.36 -11.46 24.31
CA LEU A 414 3.15 -10.46 23.28
C LEU A 414 3.37 -11.03 21.87
N HIS A 415 3.60 -12.34 21.74
CA HIS A 415 3.93 -13.02 20.49
C HIS A 415 5.14 -12.40 19.76
N LEU A 416 6.07 -11.81 20.51
CA LEU A 416 7.34 -11.28 20.02
C LEU A 416 8.40 -12.36 20.06
N ASP A 417 9.27 -12.42 19.05
CA ASP A 417 10.48 -13.24 19.09
C ASP A 417 11.51 -12.58 20.02
N PRO A 418 11.83 -13.18 21.20
CA PRO A 418 12.79 -12.61 22.14
C PRO A 418 14.23 -12.60 21.60
N ASN A 419 14.51 -13.36 20.54
CA ASN A 419 15.83 -13.48 19.93
C ASN A 419 16.02 -12.57 18.72
N ARG A 420 14.94 -11.95 18.20
CA ARG A 420 15.02 -11.05 17.04
C ARG A 420 15.85 -9.82 17.39
N ARG A 421 16.95 -9.62 16.67
CA ARG A 421 17.81 -8.43 16.79
C ARG A 421 17.54 -7.47 15.64
N ILE A 422 17.14 -6.25 15.97
CA ILE A 422 17.05 -5.16 14.98
C ILE A 422 18.46 -4.62 14.75
N ASP A 423 18.99 -4.82 13.55
CA ASP A 423 20.30 -4.30 13.15
C ASP A 423 20.24 -2.78 12.96
N ARG A 424 20.76 -2.04 13.93
CA ARG A 424 20.81 -0.57 13.88
C ARG A 424 21.92 -0.03 12.97
N SER A 425 22.84 -0.88 12.51
CA SER A 425 23.97 -0.46 11.65
C SER A 425 23.53 -0.15 10.22
N ARG A 426 22.38 -0.67 9.79
CA ARG A 426 21.68 -0.25 8.57
C ARG A 426 20.69 0.86 8.87
N ARG A 427 21.17 2.05 9.24
CA ARG A 427 20.46 3.25 8.73
C ARG A 427 20.69 3.21 7.23
N MET A 428 19.76 2.68 6.45
CA MET A 428 19.82 2.80 4.99
C MET A 428 19.82 4.31 4.71
N SER A 429 21.00 4.85 4.39
CA SER A 429 21.22 6.25 4.06
C SER A 429 20.63 6.63 2.71
N SER A 430 19.64 5.90 2.20
CA SER A 430 19.11 6.03 0.84
C SER A 430 17.62 6.33 0.74
N ALA A 431 16.87 6.44 1.84
CA ALA A 431 15.41 6.63 1.79
C ALA A 431 14.94 8.09 1.89
N ARG A 432 15.86 9.07 1.81
CA ARG A 432 15.53 10.51 1.80
C ARG A 432 15.63 11.17 0.43
N GLU A 433 16.00 10.43 -0.60
CA GLU A 433 15.69 10.86 -1.96
C GLU A 433 14.23 10.51 -2.17
N ALA A 434 13.38 11.51 -2.48
CA ALA A 434 12.02 11.26 -2.92
C ALA A 434 12.07 10.19 -4.02
N CYS A 435 11.55 8.98 -3.73
CA CYS A 435 11.66 7.83 -4.62
C CYS A 435 11.00 8.20 -5.95
N PRO A 436 11.76 8.25 -7.06
CA PRO A 436 11.21 8.75 -8.30
C PRO A 436 10.36 7.69 -9.00
N CYS A 437 9.07 7.97 -9.21
CA CYS A 437 8.30 7.32 -10.28
C CYS A 437 8.85 7.78 -11.65
N VAL A 438 9.91 7.12 -12.12
CA VAL A 438 10.55 7.42 -13.40
C VAL A 438 9.61 7.09 -14.55
N VAL A 439 9.27 8.11 -15.34
CA VAL A 439 8.51 7.94 -16.59
C VAL A 439 9.50 7.87 -17.76
N GLY A 440 9.98 6.68 -18.10
CA GLY A 440 10.77 6.47 -19.33
C GLY A 440 11.55 5.16 -19.37
N PRO A 441 11.90 4.64 -20.57
CA PRO A 441 12.73 3.45 -20.69
C PRO A 441 14.13 3.70 -20.11
N PRO A 442 14.84 2.67 -19.63
CA PRO A 442 16.12 2.81 -18.95
C PRO A 442 17.16 3.44 -19.91
N SER A 443 17.48 4.72 -19.70
CA SER A 443 18.57 5.36 -20.41
C SER A 443 19.90 4.77 -19.92
N SER A 444 20.57 4.04 -20.80
CA SER A 444 21.92 3.53 -20.59
C SER A 444 22.95 4.67 -20.60
N GLN A 445 23.08 5.41 -19.51
CA GLN A 445 24.28 6.24 -19.24
C GLN A 445 24.37 6.69 -17.76
N PRO A 446 25.57 6.67 -17.14
CA PRO A 446 25.73 7.00 -15.72
C PRO A 446 25.71 8.51 -15.52
N LEU A 447 24.72 9.02 -14.77
CA LEU A 447 24.72 10.41 -14.31
C LEU A 447 25.61 10.53 -13.07
N THR A 448 26.84 11.01 -13.29
CA THR A 448 27.70 11.61 -12.26
C THR A 448 27.01 12.84 -11.68
N ALA A 449 26.45 12.73 -10.47
CA ALA A 449 26.02 13.87 -9.68
C ALA A 449 27.22 14.49 -8.95
N MET A 450 27.65 15.66 -9.42
CA MET A 450 28.62 16.51 -8.73
C MET A 450 27.90 17.25 -7.61
N CYS A 451 28.35 16.99 -6.38
CA CYS A 451 27.91 17.65 -5.16
C CYS A 451 28.48 19.08 -5.10
N VAL A 452 27.64 20.10 -4.86
CA VAL A 452 28.11 21.42 -4.40
C VAL A 452 27.24 21.89 -3.23
N ILE A 453 27.80 21.61 -2.05
CA ILE A 453 27.68 22.24 -0.71
C ILE A 453 26.28 22.48 -0.14
#